data_AF-A0A1E5G5D7-F1
#
_entry.id   AF-A0A1E5G5D7-F1
#
_cell.length_a   1.000
_cell.length_b   1.000
_cell.length_c   1.000
_cell.angle_alpha   90.00
_cell.angle_beta   90.00
_cell.angle_gamma   90.00
#
_symmetry.space_group_name_H-M   'P 1'
#
loop_
_entity.id
_entity.type
_entity.pdbx_description
1 polymer ?
#
loop_
_entity_poly.entity_id
_entity_poly.type
_entity_poly.pdbx_seq_one_letter_code
_entity_poly.pdbx_strand_id
1 'polypeptide(L)'
;MNMKISRHTVYFIATILVLIAIILLAKIHFDDTISELATILTALFAGVAIFYQLRKDYQLSKAEFIYSLNDTFSNNQEITYIYKKLKEYRDKEGIEFTEDDGRRMGDYVMYFEIMGYLVEEGLITIELADRIFANKFFIFMHNPYVHKYQLKYSEINKPILELYCKWYNYRVKAGLNVLYSNHRSEEFKEYIKTDNKCLVELNESKMNVGYK
;
A
#
# COMPACT_ATOMS: atom_id res chain seq x y z
N MET A 1 -20.98 -41.41 -9.35
CA MET A 1 -20.04 -40.27 -9.44
C MET A 1 -18.84 -40.61 -8.55
N ASN A 2 -17.78 -41.21 -9.11
CA ASN A 2 -16.63 -41.67 -8.34
C ASN A 2 -15.69 -40.49 -8.06
N MET A 3 -15.68 -40.03 -6.82
CA MET A 3 -14.75 -39.01 -6.34
C MET A 3 -13.35 -39.63 -6.30
N LYS A 4 -12.49 -39.31 -7.28
CA LYS A 4 -11.08 -39.71 -7.27
C LYS A 4 -10.36 -38.92 -6.16
N ILE A 5 -10.33 -39.50 -4.96
CA ILE A 5 -9.55 -38.97 -3.85
C ILE A 5 -8.07 -39.09 -4.23
N SER A 6 -7.35 -37.96 -4.23
CA SER A 6 -5.93 -37.94 -4.56
C SER A 6 -5.12 -38.72 -3.53
N ARG A 7 -4.03 -39.37 -3.94
CA ARG A 7 -3.16 -40.13 -3.01
C ARG A 7 -2.69 -39.28 -1.83
N HIS A 8 -2.40 -37.99 -2.05
CA HIS A 8 -2.02 -37.05 -1.00
C HIS A 8 -3.13 -36.81 0.03
N THR A 9 -4.39 -36.78 -0.41
CA THR A 9 -5.56 -36.66 0.48
C THR A 9 -5.74 -37.91 1.33
N VAL A 10 -5.52 -39.12 0.76
CA VAL A 10 -5.57 -40.38 1.52
C VAL A 10 -4.48 -40.43 2.58
N TYR A 11 -3.24 -40.07 2.24
CA TYR A 11 -2.14 -40.04 3.20
C TYR A 11 -2.42 -39.05 4.33
N PHE A 12 -2.88 -37.84 4.02
CA PHE A 12 -3.20 -36.82 5.02
C PHE A 12 -4.30 -37.29 6.00
N ILE A 13 -5.38 -37.89 5.49
CA ILE A 13 -6.46 -38.44 6.33
C ILE A 13 -5.94 -39.58 7.21
N ALA A 14 -5.11 -40.46 6.66
CA ALA A 14 -4.51 -41.56 7.42
C ALA A 14 -3.62 -41.04 8.56
N THR A 15 -2.82 -40.00 8.34
CA THR A 15 -1.97 -39.40 9.38
C THR A 15 -2.81 -38.80 10.51
N ILE A 16 -3.91 -38.12 10.18
CA ILE A 16 -4.84 -37.55 11.18
C ILE A 16 -5.47 -38.67 12.02
N LEU A 17 -5.94 -39.76 11.38
CA LEU A 17 -6.54 -40.89 12.08
C LEU A 17 -5.55 -41.57 13.04
N VAL A 18 -4.28 -41.71 12.64
CA VAL A 18 -3.22 -42.25 13.49
C VAL A 18 -2.94 -41.33 14.69
N LEU A 19 -2.88 -40.01 14.49
CA LEU A 19 -2.71 -39.04 15.57
C LEU A 19 -3.86 -39.10 16.59
N ILE A 20 -5.10 -39.19 16.11
CA ILE A 20 -6.28 -39.32 16.99
C ILE A 20 -6.21 -40.64 17.77
N ALA A 21 -5.86 -41.75 17.13
CA ALA A 21 -5.72 -43.04 17.80
C ALA A 21 -4.63 -43.03 18.89
N ILE A 22 -3.49 -42.37 18.64
CA ILE A 22 -2.41 -42.20 19.63
C ILE A 22 -2.90 -41.40 20.83
N ILE A 23 -3.65 -40.31 20.62
CA ILE A 23 -4.21 -39.49 21.70
C ILE A 23 -5.21 -40.30 22.54
N LEU A 24 -6.08 -41.07 21.90
CA LEU A 24 -7.06 -41.93 22.59
C LEU A 24 -6.37 -43.06 23.38
N LEU A 25 -5.33 -43.69 22.83
CA LEU A 25 -4.55 -44.71 23.52
C LEU A 25 -3.79 -44.12 24.72
N ALA A 26 -3.22 -42.93 24.57
CA ALA A 26 -2.58 -42.23 25.69
C ALA A 26 -3.58 -41.96 26.83
N LYS A 27 -4.82 -41.56 26.50
CA LYS A 27 -5.88 -41.35 27.50
C LYS A 27 -6.29 -42.63 28.24
N ILE A 28 -6.18 -43.81 27.61
CA ILE A 28 -6.54 -45.09 28.22
C ILE A 28 -5.42 -45.62 29.13
N HIS A 29 -4.15 -45.33 28.82
CA HIS A 29 -3.00 -45.90 29.52
C HIS A 29 -2.33 -44.97 30.54
N PHE A 30 -2.54 -43.66 30.45
CA PHE A 30 -1.97 -42.69 31.37
C PHE A 30 -3.01 -42.15 32.35
N ASP A 31 -2.58 -41.86 33.58
CA ASP A 31 -3.40 -41.25 34.64
C ASP A 31 -4.01 -39.91 34.20
N ASP A 32 -5.16 -39.52 34.75
CA ASP A 32 -5.94 -38.35 34.31
C ASP A 32 -5.09 -37.07 34.28
N THR A 33 -4.14 -36.94 35.21
CA THR A 33 -3.19 -35.82 35.29
C THR A 33 -2.24 -35.74 34.09
N ILE A 34 -1.76 -36.88 33.57
CA ILE A 34 -0.86 -36.92 32.42
C ILE A 34 -1.65 -36.63 31.14
N SER A 35 -2.89 -37.12 31.04
CA SER A 35 -3.77 -36.82 29.90
C SER A 35 -4.14 -35.32 29.85
N GLU A 36 -4.39 -34.70 31.00
CA GLU A 36 -4.69 -33.26 31.09
C GLU A 36 -3.46 -32.43 30.69
N LEU A 37 -2.28 -32.77 31.21
CA LEU A 37 -1.03 -32.11 30.83
C LEU A 37 -0.72 -32.27 29.34
N ALA A 38 -0.96 -33.44 28.75
CA ALA A 38 -0.82 -33.66 27.31
C ALA A 38 -1.81 -32.83 26.48
N THR A 39 -3.04 -32.65 26.97
CA THR A 39 -4.07 -31.81 26.32
C THR A 39 -3.65 -30.34 26.33
N ILE A 40 -3.18 -29.84 27.47
CA ILE A 40 -2.69 -28.47 27.62
C ILE A 40 -1.50 -28.22 26.70
N LEU A 41 -0.52 -29.11 26.69
CA LEU A 41 0.64 -29.00 25.79
C LEU A 41 0.21 -28.99 24.32
N THR A 42 -0.71 -29.88 23.93
CA THR A 42 -1.23 -29.93 22.56
C THR A 42 -1.94 -28.63 22.17
N ALA A 43 -2.76 -28.06 23.07
CA ALA A 43 -3.42 -26.78 22.85
C ALA A 43 -2.42 -25.62 22.70
N LEU A 44 -1.35 -25.59 23.51
CA LEU A 44 -0.27 -24.61 23.39
C LEU A 44 0.46 -24.73 22.05
N PHE A 45 0.82 -25.95 21.64
CA PHE A 45 1.45 -26.19 20.34
C PHE A 45 0.53 -25.77 19.18
N ALA A 46 -0.76 -26.09 19.27
CA ALA A 46 -1.74 -25.67 18.28
C ALA A 46 -1.85 -24.13 18.21
N GLY A 47 -1.89 -23.45 19.36
CA GLY A 47 -1.91 -21.99 19.44
C GLY A 47 -0.68 -21.34 18.80
N VAL A 48 0.52 -21.85 19.10
CA VAL A 48 1.78 -21.38 18.48
C VAL A 48 1.78 -21.63 16.97
N ALA A 49 1.32 -22.80 16.52
CA ALA A 49 1.24 -23.13 15.11
C ALA A 49 0.27 -22.20 14.36
N ILE A 50 -0.92 -21.93 14.92
CA ILE A 50 -1.89 -20.98 14.36
C ILE A 50 -1.29 -19.58 14.30
N PHE A 51 -0.62 -19.12 15.36
CA PHE A 51 0.03 -17.81 15.37
C PHE A 51 1.10 -17.68 14.27
N TYR A 52 1.92 -18.72 14.10
CA TYR A 52 2.92 -18.76 13.04
C TYR A 52 2.28 -18.75 11.64
N GLN A 53 1.21 -19.53 11.46
CA GLN A 53 0.44 -19.57 10.21
C GLN A 53 -0.15 -18.20 9.88
N LEU A 54 -0.82 -17.55 10.84
CA LEU A 54 -1.38 -16.20 10.68
C LEU A 54 -0.30 -15.17 10.30
N ARG A 55 0.87 -15.23 10.94
CA ARG A 55 1.99 -14.34 10.61
C ARG A 55 2.50 -14.56 9.19
N LYS A 56 2.60 -15.82 8.75
CA LYS A 56 3.02 -16.17 7.40
C LYS A 56 1.99 -15.70 6.37
N ASP A 57 0.70 -15.96 6.62
CA ASP A 57 -0.39 -15.56 5.73
C ASP A 57 -0.44 -14.03 5.60
N TYR A 58 -0.26 -13.30 6.71
CA TYR A 58 -0.13 -11.85 6.69
C TYR A 58 1.04 -11.35 5.81
N GLN A 59 2.22 -11.98 5.90
CA GLN A 59 3.36 -11.63 5.04
C GLN A 59 3.10 -11.93 3.57
N LEU A 60 2.45 -13.06 3.27
CA LEU A 60 2.10 -13.44 1.90
C LEU A 60 1.09 -12.44 1.31
N SER A 61 0.00 -12.15 2.01
CA SER A 61 -1.00 -11.16 1.56
C SER A 61 -0.38 -9.78 1.36
N LYS A 62 0.58 -9.38 2.21
CA LYS A 62 1.33 -8.12 2.01
C LYS A 62 2.15 -8.15 0.73
N ALA A 63 2.84 -9.25 0.44
CA ALA A 63 3.63 -9.39 -0.78
C ALA A 63 2.75 -9.39 -2.05
N GLU A 64 1.64 -10.12 -2.03
CA GLU A 64 0.66 -10.16 -3.12
C GLU A 64 0.05 -8.79 -3.37
N PHE A 65 -0.26 -8.04 -2.30
CA PHE A 65 -0.77 -6.68 -2.40
C PHE A 65 0.26 -5.71 -3.00
N ILE A 66 1.54 -5.80 -2.57
CA ILE A 66 2.61 -4.98 -3.16
C ILE A 66 2.78 -5.32 -4.65
N TYR A 67 2.75 -6.61 -4.99
CA TYR A 67 2.83 -7.07 -6.37
C TYR A 67 1.66 -6.53 -7.19
N SER A 68 0.43 -6.64 -6.71
CA SER A 68 -0.76 -6.17 -7.43
C SER A 68 -0.77 -4.65 -7.63
N LEU A 69 -0.30 -3.87 -6.65
CA LEU A 69 -0.14 -2.42 -6.80
C LEU A 69 0.88 -2.06 -7.88
N ASN A 70 2.03 -2.75 -7.89
CA ASN A 70 3.06 -2.49 -8.88
C ASN A 70 2.65 -2.98 -10.28
N ASP A 71 1.98 -4.13 -10.35
CA ASP A 71 1.40 -4.67 -11.56
C ASP A 71 0.37 -3.70 -12.17
N THR A 72 -0.56 -3.22 -11.35
CA THR A 72 -1.55 -2.19 -11.76
C THR A 72 -0.86 -0.93 -12.30
N PHE A 73 0.19 -0.46 -11.63
CA PHE A 73 0.95 0.71 -12.08
C PHE A 73 1.69 0.46 -13.40
N SER A 74 2.29 -0.71 -13.56
CA SER A 74 3.17 -1.02 -14.69
C SER A 74 2.40 -1.46 -15.94
N ASN A 75 1.22 -2.04 -15.76
CA ASN A 75 0.38 -2.52 -16.87
C ASN A 75 -0.63 -1.47 -17.34
N ASN A 76 -0.87 -0.39 -16.57
CA ASN A 76 -1.62 0.75 -17.08
C ASN A 76 -0.74 1.58 -18.04
N GLN A 77 -1.16 1.64 -19.30
CA GLN A 77 -0.42 2.31 -20.37
C GLN A 77 -0.35 3.83 -20.16
N GLU A 78 -1.41 4.46 -19.68
CA GLU A 78 -1.46 5.91 -19.43
C GLU A 78 -0.56 6.28 -18.24
N ILE A 79 -0.61 5.50 -17.15
CA ILE A 79 0.30 5.69 -16.01
C ILE A 79 1.77 5.55 -16.45
N THR A 80 2.07 4.51 -17.23
CA THR A 80 3.44 4.26 -17.71
C THR A 80 3.92 5.37 -18.64
N TYR A 81 3.06 5.83 -19.54
CA TYR A 81 3.33 6.94 -20.46
C TYR A 81 3.64 8.23 -19.69
N ILE A 82 2.77 8.63 -18.77
CA ILE A 82 2.97 9.82 -17.93
C ILE A 82 4.21 9.67 -17.06
N TYR A 83 4.43 8.52 -16.43
CA TYR A 83 5.63 8.30 -15.62
C TYR A 83 6.92 8.43 -16.43
N LYS A 84 6.94 7.93 -17.66
CA LYS A 84 8.09 8.08 -18.56
C LYS A 84 8.33 9.56 -18.86
N LYS A 85 7.29 10.30 -19.20
CA LYS A 85 7.38 11.74 -19.52
C LYS A 85 7.82 12.59 -18.32
N LEU A 86 7.36 12.25 -17.11
CA LEU A 86 7.81 12.89 -15.86
C LEU A 86 9.32 12.69 -15.62
N LYS A 87 9.83 11.48 -15.89
CA LYS A 87 11.29 11.22 -15.80
C LYS A 87 12.06 12.00 -16.86
N GLU A 88 11.55 12.05 -18.09
CA GLU A 88 12.17 12.82 -19.17
C GLU A 88 12.23 14.32 -18.82
N TYR A 89 11.17 14.88 -18.24
CA TYR A 89 11.14 16.25 -17.75
C TYR A 89 12.18 16.52 -16.64
N ARG A 90 12.33 15.58 -15.70
CA ARG A 90 13.36 15.69 -14.65
C ARG A 90 14.78 15.66 -15.23
N ASP A 91 15.00 14.83 -16.24
CA ASP A 91 16.34 14.56 -16.78
C ASP A 91 16.76 15.53 -17.89
N LYS A 92 15.81 16.23 -18.52
CA LYS A 92 16.05 17.10 -19.68
C LYS A 92 15.25 18.39 -19.58
N GLU A 93 15.92 19.50 -19.84
CA GLU A 93 15.26 20.80 -20.00
C GLU A 93 14.40 20.84 -21.28
N GLY A 94 13.32 21.61 -21.26
CA GLY A 94 12.47 21.87 -22.43
C GLY A 94 11.44 20.78 -22.77
N ILE A 95 11.25 19.76 -21.93
CA ILE A 95 10.13 18.82 -22.08
C ILE A 95 8.83 19.51 -21.64
N GLU A 96 7.85 19.58 -22.54
CA GLU A 96 6.55 20.15 -22.23
C GLU A 96 5.45 19.08 -22.20
N PHE A 97 4.45 19.32 -21.35
CA PHE A 97 3.22 18.53 -21.34
C PHE A 97 2.13 19.30 -22.09
N THR A 98 1.42 18.57 -22.94
CA THR A 98 0.24 19.01 -23.68
C THR A 98 -1.02 18.86 -22.82
N GLU A 99 -2.13 19.43 -23.28
CA GLU A 99 -3.44 19.20 -22.64
C GLU A 99 -3.87 17.73 -22.69
N ASP A 100 -3.50 16.99 -23.74
CA ASP A 100 -3.80 15.56 -23.84
C ASP A 100 -3.04 14.76 -22.77
N ASP A 101 -1.77 15.10 -22.55
CA ASP A 101 -1.02 14.52 -21.42
C ASP A 101 -1.70 14.83 -20.09
N GLY A 102 -2.18 16.07 -19.94
CA GLY A 102 -2.99 16.48 -18.81
C GLY A 102 -4.19 15.54 -18.57
N ARG A 103 -4.96 15.21 -19.61
CA ARG A 103 -6.10 14.28 -19.47
C ARG A 103 -5.66 12.88 -19.04
N ARG A 104 -4.56 12.38 -19.60
CA ARG A 104 -3.99 11.06 -19.27
C ARG A 104 -3.43 10.96 -17.85
N MET A 105 -3.10 12.10 -17.22
CA MET A 105 -2.69 12.12 -15.81
C MET A 105 -3.81 11.69 -14.85
N GLY A 106 -5.08 11.68 -15.29
CA GLY A 106 -6.21 11.29 -14.44
C GLY A 106 -6.05 9.89 -13.84
N ASP A 107 -5.57 8.92 -14.62
CA ASP A 107 -5.27 7.57 -14.12
C ASP A 107 -4.16 7.56 -13.06
N TYR A 108 -3.19 8.47 -13.21
CA TYR A 108 -2.12 8.66 -12.25
C TYR A 108 -2.63 9.24 -10.93
N VAL A 109 -3.55 10.22 -11.01
CA VAL A 109 -4.22 10.80 -9.84
C VAL A 109 -5.03 9.72 -9.13
N MET A 110 -5.93 9.05 -9.84
CA MET A 110 -6.79 8.01 -9.30
C MET A 110 -5.99 6.89 -8.63
N TYR A 111 -4.87 6.46 -9.23
CA TYR A 111 -3.98 5.47 -8.61
C TYR A 111 -3.50 5.89 -7.22
N PHE A 112 -3.07 7.14 -7.08
CA PHE A 112 -2.61 7.65 -5.79
C PHE A 112 -3.74 7.99 -4.83
N GLU A 113 -4.93 8.38 -5.31
CA GLU A 113 -6.10 8.54 -4.46
C GLU A 113 -6.53 7.21 -3.83
N ILE A 114 -6.57 6.13 -4.63
CA ILE A 114 -6.81 4.78 -4.11
C ILE A 114 -5.74 4.41 -3.07
N MET A 115 -4.46 4.71 -3.34
CA MET A 115 -3.40 4.49 -2.37
C MET A 115 -3.62 5.29 -1.09
N GLY A 116 -4.05 6.55 -1.19
CA GLY A 116 -4.37 7.40 -0.05
C GLY A 116 -5.45 6.80 0.82
N TYR A 117 -6.55 6.35 0.21
CA TYR A 117 -7.63 5.65 0.89
C TYR A 117 -7.12 4.40 1.63
N LEU A 118 -6.28 3.58 1.00
CA LEU A 118 -5.72 2.38 1.65
C LEU A 118 -4.80 2.72 2.83
N VAL A 119 -4.10 3.86 2.79
CA VAL A 119 -3.30 4.36 3.92
C VAL A 119 -4.18 4.93 5.04
N GLU A 120 -5.32 5.53 4.71
CA GLU A 120 -6.28 6.07 5.68
C GLU A 120 -7.01 4.97 6.44
N GLU A 121 -7.46 3.93 5.74
CA GLU A 121 -8.10 2.75 6.32
C GLU A 121 -7.12 1.83 7.08
N GLY A 122 -5.82 2.18 7.11
CA GLY A 122 -4.79 1.40 7.80
C GLY A 122 -4.47 0.05 7.14
N LEU A 123 -4.96 -0.18 5.92
CA LEU A 123 -4.69 -1.39 5.14
C LEU A 123 -3.22 -1.44 4.70
N ILE A 124 -2.61 -0.27 4.48
CA ILE A 124 -1.16 -0.12 4.34
C ILE A 124 -0.60 1.01 5.18
N THR A 125 0.66 0.87 5.58
CA THR A 125 1.38 1.93 6.28
C THR A 125 1.92 2.95 5.29
N ILE A 126 1.99 4.23 5.68
CA ILE A 126 2.64 5.27 4.88
C ILE A 126 4.13 4.96 4.65
N GLU A 127 4.80 4.28 5.59
CA GLU A 127 6.16 3.80 5.42
C GLU A 127 6.28 2.80 4.25
N LEU A 128 5.32 1.88 4.12
CA LEU A 128 5.30 0.92 3.02
C LEU A 128 5.11 1.63 1.68
N ALA A 129 4.14 2.55 1.63
CA ALA A 129 3.90 3.38 0.45
C ALA A 129 5.15 4.17 0.07
N ASP A 130 5.82 4.81 1.05
CA ASP A 130 7.06 5.55 0.86
C ASP A 130 8.16 4.69 0.22
N ARG A 131 8.41 3.51 0.81
CA ARG A 131 9.46 2.60 0.36
C ARG A 131 9.32 2.17 -1.09
N ILE A 132 8.09 2.02 -1.59
CA ILE A 132 7.83 1.46 -2.93
C ILE A 132 7.55 2.58 -3.94
N PHE A 133 6.83 3.62 -3.53
CA PHE A 133 6.21 4.58 -4.43
C PHE A 133 6.65 6.03 -4.26
N ALA A 134 7.48 6.39 -3.26
CA ALA A 134 7.86 7.78 -3.03
C ALA A 134 8.40 8.47 -4.29
N ASN A 135 9.28 7.79 -5.06
CA ASN A 135 9.80 8.38 -6.29
C ASN A 135 8.70 8.70 -7.31
N LYS A 136 7.73 7.81 -7.49
CA LYS A 136 6.60 7.97 -8.43
C LYS A 136 5.63 9.05 -7.94
N PHE A 137 5.37 9.09 -6.65
CA PHE A 137 4.48 10.08 -6.06
C PHE A 137 5.06 11.50 -6.11
N PHE A 138 6.29 11.70 -5.60
CA PHE A 138 6.87 13.04 -5.52
C PHE A 138 7.29 13.61 -6.88
N ILE A 139 7.72 12.78 -7.84
CA ILE A 139 8.00 13.28 -9.20
C ILE A 139 6.72 13.81 -9.87
N PHE A 140 5.57 13.24 -9.53
CA PHE A 140 4.27 13.71 -10.01
C PHE A 140 3.84 14.98 -9.25
N MET A 141 3.80 14.91 -7.91
CA MET A 141 3.30 16.01 -7.08
C MET A 141 4.15 17.28 -7.10
N HIS A 142 5.42 17.21 -7.51
CA HIS A 142 6.28 18.39 -7.67
C HIS A 142 6.50 18.77 -9.13
N ASN A 143 5.72 18.22 -10.06
CA ASN A 143 5.81 18.62 -11.46
C ASN A 143 4.88 19.83 -11.74
N PRO A 144 5.38 20.94 -12.31
CA PRO A 144 4.57 22.13 -12.58
C PRO A 144 3.39 21.87 -13.53
N TYR A 145 3.52 20.95 -14.49
CA TYR A 145 2.42 20.61 -15.41
C TYR A 145 1.32 19.80 -14.75
N VAL A 146 1.64 19.00 -13.72
CA VAL A 146 0.63 18.31 -12.91
C VAL A 146 -0.25 19.34 -12.18
N HIS A 147 0.35 20.41 -11.65
CA HIS A 147 -0.44 21.50 -11.06
C HIS A 147 -1.32 22.20 -12.09
N LYS A 148 -0.75 22.53 -13.24
CA LYS A 148 -1.46 23.20 -14.34
C LYS A 148 -2.67 22.39 -14.84
N TYR A 149 -2.51 21.09 -15.02
CA TYR A 149 -3.51 20.26 -15.71
C TYR A 149 -4.42 19.44 -14.80
N GLN A 150 -3.95 19.05 -13.61
CA GLN A 150 -4.72 18.21 -12.69
C GLN A 150 -5.09 18.98 -11.43
N LEU A 151 -4.12 19.54 -10.71
CA LEU A 151 -4.33 20.05 -9.35
C LEU A 151 -4.85 21.50 -9.29
N LYS A 152 -5.09 22.14 -10.44
CA LYS A 152 -5.67 23.49 -10.54
C LYS A 152 -7.01 23.59 -9.80
N TYR A 153 -7.79 22.51 -9.83
CA TYR A 153 -9.11 22.40 -9.19
C TYR A 153 -8.95 21.70 -7.86
N SER A 154 -8.49 22.46 -6.87
CA SER A 154 -7.95 21.91 -5.63
C SER A 154 -9.01 21.25 -4.74
N GLU A 155 -10.28 21.67 -4.77
CA GLU A 155 -11.34 20.97 -4.03
C GLU A 155 -11.66 19.58 -4.58
N ILE A 156 -11.60 19.41 -5.90
CA ILE A 156 -11.85 18.12 -6.54
C ILE A 156 -10.67 17.19 -6.29
N ASN A 157 -9.46 17.73 -6.35
CA ASN A 157 -8.23 17.00 -6.08
C ASN A 157 -7.82 17.04 -4.61
N LYS A 158 -8.77 17.33 -3.69
CA LYS A 158 -8.51 17.34 -2.26
C LYS A 158 -7.89 16.01 -1.78
N PRO A 159 -8.39 14.82 -2.17
CA PRO A 159 -7.85 13.55 -1.67
C PRO A 159 -6.35 13.38 -1.95
N ILE A 160 -5.89 13.67 -3.17
CA ILE A 160 -4.45 13.56 -3.50
C ILE A 160 -3.61 14.64 -2.80
N LEU A 161 -4.16 15.84 -2.56
CA LEU A 161 -3.49 16.90 -1.79
C LEU A 161 -3.38 16.56 -0.29
N GLU A 162 -4.40 15.91 0.29
CA GLU A 162 -4.37 15.39 1.66
C GLU A 162 -3.32 14.29 1.81
N LEU A 163 -3.33 13.33 0.88
CA LEU A 163 -2.28 12.30 0.80
C LEU A 163 -0.89 12.94 0.71
N TYR A 164 -0.74 13.98 -0.11
CA TYR A 164 0.51 14.70 -0.22
C TYR A 164 0.97 15.28 1.11
N CYS A 165 0.09 15.96 1.85
CA CYS A 165 0.44 16.52 3.15
C CYS A 165 0.86 15.42 4.15
N LYS A 166 0.07 14.35 4.21
CA LYS A 166 0.33 13.19 5.06
C LYS A 166 1.69 12.56 4.76
N TRP A 167 2.00 12.34 3.48
CA TRP A 167 3.23 11.70 3.03
C TRP A 167 4.46 12.60 3.21
N TYR A 168 4.34 13.89 2.86
CA TYR A 168 5.38 14.88 3.09
C TYR A 168 5.75 14.95 4.58
N ASN A 169 4.75 15.08 5.45
CA ASN A 169 4.94 15.14 6.90
C ASN A 169 5.53 13.87 7.47
N TYR A 170 5.16 12.69 6.94
CA TYR A 170 5.80 11.43 7.30
C TYR A 170 7.32 11.49 7.02
N ARG A 171 7.74 11.91 5.83
CA ARG A 171 9.17 11.99 5.48
C ARG A 171 9.92 12.97 6.38
N VAL A 172 9.37 14.16 6.61
CA VAL A 172 9.97 15.15 7.51
C VAL A 172 10.14 14.60 8.92
N LYS A 173 9.10 13.98 9.49
CA LYS A 173 9.15 13.38 10.84
C LYS A 173 10.12 12.21 10.93
N ALA A 174 10.28 11.44 9.85
CA ALA A 174 11.21 10.32 9.75
C ALA A 174 12.66 10.76 9.42
N GLY A 175 12.94 12.06 9.27
CA GLY A 175 14.26 12.56 8.88
C GLY A 175 14.66 12.20 7.44
N LEU A 176 13.68 11.90 6.57
CA LEU A 176 13.89 11.55 5.18
C LEU A 176 13.85 12.79 4.29
N ASN A 177 14.75 12.85 3.31
CA ASN A 177 14.74 13.94 2.32
C ASN A 177 13.43 13.94 1.54
N VAL A 178 12.78 15.10 1.42
CA VAL A 178 11.67 15.25 0.49
C VAL A 178 12.23 15.27 -0.93
N LEU A 179 11.76 14.36 -1.76
CA LEU A 179 12.23 14.23 -3.14
C LEU A 179 11.71 15.40 -3.98
N TYR A 180 12.49 15.87 -4.95
CA TYR A 180 12.09 16.86 -5.96
C TYR A 180 11.59 18.21 -5.45
N SER A 181 11.92 18.58 -4.21
CA SER A 181 11.45 19.83 -3.58
C SER A 181 11.79 21.11 -4.35
N ASN A 182 12.86 21.08 -5.17
CA ASN A 182 13.28 22.18 -6.03
C ASN A 182 12.41 22.37 -7.29
N HIS A 183 11.58 21.40 -7.65
CA HIS A 183 10.68 21.47 -8.83
C HIS A 183 9.27 21.98 -8.48
N ARG A 184 8.99 22.17 -7.18
CA ARG A 184 7.68 22.60 -6.68
C ARG A 184 7.28 23.98 -7.24
N SER A 185 6.11 24.08 -7.87
CA SER A 185 5.59 25.35 -8.39
C SER A 185 5.13 26.31 -7.28
N GLU A 186 5.10 27.61 -7.58
CA GLU A 186 4.58 28.64 -6.66
C GLU A 186 3.07 28.47 -6.42
N GLU A 187 2.30 28.11 -7.45
CA GLU A 187 0.86 27.82 -7.34
C GLU A 187 0.59 26.71 -6.31
N PHE A 188 1.46 25.70 -6.24
CA PHE A 188 1.32 24.64 -5.25
C PHE A 188 1.54 25.12 -3.81
N LYS A 189 2.36 26.17 -3.61
CA LYS A 189 2.53 26.78 -2.28
C LYS A 189 1.30 27.56 -1.84
N GLU A 190 0.42 27.96 -2.75
CA GLU A 190 -0.84 28.63 -2.37
C GLU A 190 -1.80 27.66 -1.66
N TYR A 191 -1.85 26.41 -2.12
CA TYR A 191 -2.71 25.36 -1.57
C TYR A 191 -2.10 24.66 -0.36
N ILE A 192 -0.78 24.76 -0.16
CA ILE A 192 -0.05 24.05 0.89
C ILE A 192 0.64 25.05 1.83
N LYS A 193 0.15 25.18 3.06
CA LYS A 193 0.83 25.95 4.11
C LYS A 193 1.98 25.14 4.67
N THR A 194 3.05 25.83 5.05
CA THR A 194 4.18 25.21 5.77
C THR A 194 4.27 25.86 7.15
N ASP A 195 4.33 25.05 8.20
CA ASP A 195 4.49 25.51 9.58
C ASP A 195 5.97 25.76 9.94
N ASN A 196 6.20 26.25 11.15
CA ASN A 196 7.55 26.53 11.66
C ASN A 196 8.42 25.28 11.86
N LYS A 197 7.83 24.08 11.80
CA LYS A 197 8.52 22.78 11.91
C LYS A 197 8.75 22.14 10.54
N CYS A 198 8.56 22.88 9.46
CA CYS A 198 8.61 22.40 8.08
C CYS A 198 7.58 21.31 7.78
N LEU A 199 6.51 21.20 8.57
CA LEU A 199 5.36 20.35 8.24
C LEU A 199 4.40 21.13 7.35
N VAL A 200 3.65 20.41 6.54
CA VAL A 200 2.71 20.98 5.59
C VAL A 200 1.27 20.59 5.89
N GLU A 201 0.36 21.50 5.59
CA GLU A 201 -1.09 21.30 5.71
C GLU A 201 -1.82 21.97 4.55
N LEU A 202 -3.08 21.58 4.32
CA LEU A 202 -3.90 22.21 3.30
C LEU A 202 -4.29 23.64 3.69
N ASN A 203 -4.22 24.52 2.71
CA ASN A 203 -4.77 25.86 2.79
C ASN A 203 -6.23 25.86 2.36
N GLU A 204 -7.12 25.39 3.24
CA GLU A 204 -8.58 25.31 2.99
C GLU A 204 -9.15 26.64 2.44
N SER A 205 -8.66 27.79 2.90
CA SER A 205 -9.13 29.11 2.45
C SER A 205 -8.77 29.48 1.00
N LYS A 206 -7.86 28.73 0.38
CA LYS A 206 -7.42 28.91 -1.01
C LYS A 206 -7.85 27.75 -1.90
N MET A 207 -8.56 26.78 -1.36
CA MET A 207 -9.13 25.72 -2.17
C MET A 207 -10.24 26.28 -3.07
N ASN A 208 -10.35 25.76 -4.28
CA ASN A 208 -11.35 26.19 -5.24
C ASN A 208 -12.01 24.98 -5.92
N VAL A 209 -13.32 25.10 -6.19
CA VAL A 209 -14.02 24.24 -7.13
C VAL A 209 -13.90 24.83 -8.53
N GLY A 210 -13.50 24.01 -9.50
CA GLY A 210 -13.64 24.40 -10.90
C GLY A 210 -13.77 23.20 -11.84
N TYR A 211 -14.96 22.97 -12.37
CA TYR A 211 -15.08 22.68 -13.80
C TYR A 211 -16.16 23.64 -14.29
N LYS A 212 -15.79 24.55 -15.20
CA LYS A 212 -16.77 25.32 -15.96
C LYS A 212 -17.26 24.48 -17.12
#